data_AF-A0A920YPW2-F1
#
_entry.id   AF-A0A920YPW2-F1
#
_cell.length_a   1.000
_cell.length_b   1.000
_cell.length_c   1.000
_cell.angle_alpha   90.00
_cell.angle_beta   90.00
_cell.angle_gamma   90.00
#
_symmetry.space_group_name_H-M   'P 1'
#
loop_
_entity.id
_entity.type
_entity.pdbx_description
1 polymer ?
#
loop_
_entity_poly.entity_id
_entity_poly.type
_entity_poly.pdbx_seq_one_letter_code
_entity_poly.pdbx_strand_id
1 'polypeptide(L)'
;MNNIIKALQDKDDKKAYALFKEIGARSVVSDEYYSCFEDFLGLLNAKSSYVRARGFALCCAQARWDENGKLQNALPVMLALLHDDKPIVVRQCLAALHEVVLYRTELSEAIKAELETIDLSKYKDSMSPLIKKDMDELLKLIDR
;
A
#
# COMPACT_ATOMS: atom_id res chain seq x y z
N MET A 1 -13.79 -8.33 -13.74
CA MET A 1 -12.54 -8.01 -13.00
C MET A 1 -11.39 -7.59 -13.93
N ASN A 2 -11.03 -8.33 -14.99
CA ASN A 2 -9.99 -7.93 -15.96
C ASN A 2 -10.03 -6.47 -16.48
N ASN A 3 -11.22 -5.87 -16.60
CA ASN A 3 -11.36 -4.49 -17.07
C ASN A 3 -10.86 -3.45 -16.02
N ILE A 4 -11.00 -3.76 -14.73
CA ILE A 4 -10.63 -2.84 -13.63
C ILE A 4 -9.11 -2.71 -13.55
N ILE A 5 -8.40 -3.83 -13.64
CA ILE A 5 -6.94 -3.88 -13.54
C ILE A 5 -6.28 -3.14 -14.71
N LYS A 6 -6.88 -3.24 -15.90
CA LYS A 6 -6.45 -2.46 -17.06
C LYS A 6 -6.69 -0.96 -16.86
N ALA A 7 -7.85 -0.58 -16.31
CA ALA A 7 -8.19 0.82 -16.06
C ALA A 7 -7.33 1.46 -14.96
N LEU A 8 -6.91 0.70 -13.93
CA LEU A 8 -5.96 1.18 -12.91
C LEU A 8 -4.57 1.49 -13.49
N GLN A 9 -4.24 0.88 -14.62
CA GLN A 9 -2.99 1.05 -15.37
C GLN A 9 -3.11 2.03 -16.54
N ASP A 10 -4.27 2.67 -16.70
CA ASP A 10 -4.50 3.60 -17.82
C ASP A 10 -3.53 4.79 -17.76
N LYS A 11 -3.15 5.30 -18.94
CA LYS A 11 -2.28 6.49 -19.06
C LYS A 11 -3.00 7.77 -18.66
N ASP A 12 -4.33 7.78 -18.70
CA ASP A 12 -5.15 8.84 -18.14
C ASP A 12 -5.18 8.73 -16.61
N ASP A 13 -4.16 9.34 -15.98
CA ASP A 13 -3.98 9.29 -14.53
C ASP A 13 -5.18 9.84 -13.74
N LYS A 14 -5.96 10.77 -14.31
CA LYS A 14 -7.16 11.28 -13.65
C LYS A 14 -8.23 10.21 -13.54
N LYS A 15 -8.48 9.47 -14.62
CA LYS A 15 -9.45 8.37 -14.63
C LYS A 15 -8.99 7.21 -13.75
N ALA A 16 -7.73 6.80 -13.89
CA ALA A 16 -7.17 5.72 -13.09
C ALA A 16 -7.17 6.05 -11.59
N TYR A 17 -6.88 7.31 -11.23
CA TYR A 17 -6.95 7.77 -9.85
C TYR A 17 -8.38 7.86 -9.31
N ALA A 18 -9.35 8.32 -10.12
CA ALA A 18 -10.76 8.33 -9.74
C ALA A 18 -11.27 6.92 -9.44
N LEU A 19 -10.93 5.95 -10.30
CA LEU A 19 -11.25 4.53 -10.09
C LEU A 19 -10.58 3.98 -8.82
N PHE A 20 -9.30 4.26 -8.60
CA PHE A 20 -8.59 3.88 -7.38
C PHE A 20 -9.32 4.39 -6.12
N LYS A 21 -9.78 5.64 -6.13
CA LYS A 21 -10.54 6.24 -5.02
C LYS A 21 -11.90 5.57 -4.82
N GLU A 22 -12.61 5.25 -5.90
CA GLU A 22 -13.89 4.54 -5.82
C GLU A 22 -13.71 3.15 -5.18
N ILE A 23 -12.75 2.37 -5.67
CA ILE A 23 -12.47 1.02 -5.15
C ILE A 23 -12.09 1.10 -3.67
N GLY A 24 -11.22 2.04 -3.30
CA GLY A 24 -10.85 2.26 -1.90
C GLY A 24 -12.06 2.55 -1.01
N ALA A 25 -12.96 3.44 -1.44
CA ALA A 25 -14.17 3.76 -0.69
C ALA A 25 -15.13 2.57 -0.54
N ARG A 26 -15.31 1.78 -1.60
CA ARG A 26 -16.14 0.57 -1.55
C ARG A 26 -15.53 -0.53 -0.68
N SER A 27 -14.19 -0.64 -0.66
CA SER A 27 -13.46 -1.59 0.20
C SER A 27 -13.63 -1.27 1.69
N VAL A 28 -14.05 -0.06 2.07
CA VAL A 28 -14.36 0.26 3.48
C VAL A 28 -15.65 -0.41 3.95
N VAL A 29 -16.63 -0.59 3.05
CA VAL A 29 -18.01 -1.00 3.40
C VAL A 29 -18.39 -2.39 2.89
N SER A 30 -17.58 -3.00 2.02
CA SER A 30 -17.84 -4.32 1.45
C SER A 30 -16.55 -5.02 1.01
N ASP A 31 -16.61 -6.34 0.90
CA ASP A 31 -15.55 -7.23 0.41
C ASP A 31 -15.54 -7.39 -1.13
N GLU A 32 -16.31 -6.56 -1.86
CA GLU A 32 -16.52 -6.64 -3.32
C GLU A 32 -15.21 -6.85 -4.11
N TYR A 33 -14.12 -6.22 -3.65
CA TYR A 33 -12.82 -6.23 -4.32
C TYR A 33 -11.79 -7.19 -3.71
N TYR A 34 -12.13 -7.95 -2.66
CA TYR A 34 -11.18 -8.89 -2.06
C TYR A 34 -10.81 -10.03 -3.02
N SER A 35 -11.73 -10.41 -3.91
CA SER A 35 -11.46 -11.36 -5.00
C SER A 35 -10.37 -10.87 -5.97
N CYS A 36 -10.16 -9.56 -6.07
CA CYS A 36 -9.14 -8.92 -6.91
C CYS A 36 -7.77 -8.75 -6.22
N PHE A 37 -7.58 -9.28 -5.00
CA PHE A 37 -6.34 -9.08 -4.23
C PHE A 37 -5.07 -9.46 -5.03
N GLU A 38 -5.05 -10.64 -5.64
CA GLU A 38 -3.89 -11.11 -6.43
C GLU A 38 -3.64 -10.22 -7.66
N ASP A 39 -4.71 -9.69 -8.26
CA ASP A 39 -4.58 -8.77 -9.37
C ASP A 39 -3.97 -7.43 -8.93
N PHE A 40 -4.37 -6.90 -7.75
CA PHE A 40 -3.77 -5.72 -7.17
C PHE A 40 -2.30 -5.95 -6.79
N LEU A 41 -1.98 -7.14 -6.27
CA LEU A 41 -0.61 -7.53 -5.96
C LEU A 41 0.27 -7.54 -7.22
N GLY A 42 -0.27 -7.98 -8.35
CA GLY A 42 0.41 -7.93 -9.65
C GLY A 42 0.83 -6.51 -10.09
N LEU A 43 0.12 -5.47 -9.62
CA LEU A 43 0.43 -4.07 -9.96
C LEU A 43 1.71 -3.54 -9.31
N LEU A 44 2.21 -4.18 -8.24
CA LEU A 44 3.42 -3.74 -7.54
C LEU A 44 4.68 -3.83 -8.42
N ASN A 45 4.66 -4.62 -9.49
CA ASN A 45 5.77 -4.76 -10.43
C ASN A 45 5.67 -3.80 -11.64
N ALA A 46 4.69 -2.88 -11.63
CA ALA A 46 4.51 -1.96 -12.75
C ALA A 46 5.68 -0.97 -12.89
N LYS A 47 6.03 -0.63 -14.13
CA LYS A 47 7.03 0.42 -14.42
C LYS A 47 6.59 1.78 -13.87
N SER A 48 5.28 2.05 -13.88
CA SER A 48 4.70 3.30 -13.38
C SER A 48 4.64 3.31 -11.86
N SER A 49 5.28 4.30 -11.23
CA SER A 49 5.22 4.50 -9.78
C SER A 49 3.81 4.74 -9.26
N TYR A 50 2.97 5.42 -10.05
CA TYR A 50 1.56 5.63 -9.71
C TYR A 50 0.79 4.30 -9.64
N VAL A 51 1.06 3.39 -10.58
CA VAL A 51 0.41 2.08 -10.61
C VAL A 51 0.85 1.22 -9.44
N ARG A 52 2.16 1.19 -9.13
CA ARG A 52 2.68 0.45 -7.97
C ARG A 52 2.03 0.91 -6.67
N ALA A 53 1.99 2.23 -6.44
CA ALA A 53 1.41 2.79 -5.23
C ALA A 53 -0.11 2.54 -5.12
N ARG A 54 -0.86 2.60 -6.24
CA ARG A 54 -2.28 2.21 -6.27
C ARG A 54 -2.46 0.74 -5.93
N GLY A 55 -1.67 -0.15 -6.54
CA GLY A 55 -1.70 -1.59 -6.26
C GLY A 55 -1.48 -1.91 -4.79
N PHE A 56 -0.41 -1.34 -4.22
CA PHE A 56 -0.09 -1.47 -2.80
C PHE A 56 -1.25 -0.99 -1.92
N ALA A 57 -1.75 0.22 -2.15
CA ALA A 57 -2.82 0.79 -1.34
C ALA A 57 -4.13 -0.02 -1.46
N LEU A 58 -4.44 -0.58 -2.63
CA LEU A 58 -5.60 -1.45 -2.81
C LEU A 58 -5.45 -2.80 -2.13
N CYS A 59 -4.23 -3.37 -2.06
CA CYS A 59 -3.95 -4.56 -1.25
C CYS A 59 -4.22 -4.26 0.24
N CYS A 60 -3.68 -3.15 0.77
CA CYS A 60 -3.94 -2.73 2.15
C CYS A 60 -5.42 -2.48 2.43
N ALA A 61 -6.16 -1.90 1.48
CA ALA A 61 -7.59 -1.66 1.61
C ALA A 61 -8.42 -2.95 1.78
N GLN A 62 -7.85 -4.12 1.44
CA GLN A 62 -8.51 -5.40 1.66
C GLN A 62 -8.26 -5.97 3.06
N ALA A 63 -7.46 -5.30 3.91
CA ALA A 63 -7.07 -5.82 5.21
C ALA A 63 -8.25 -6.20 6.09
N ARG A 64 -9.34 -5.45 6.06
CA ARG A 64 -10.55 -5.77 6.82
C ARG A 64 -11.14 -7.14 6.49
N TRP A 65 -11.07 -7.54 5.22
CA TRP A 65 -11.77 -8.70 4.64
C TRP A 65 -10.87 -9.92 4.42
N ASP A 66 -9.56 -9.79 4.68
CA ASP A 66 -8.61 -10.88 4.44
C ASP A 66 -8.71 -12.01 5.47
N GLU A 67 -9.71 -12.87 5.32
CA GLU A 67 -9.91 -14.04 6.20
C GLU A 67 -9.00 -15.22 5.82
N ASN A 68 -8.46 -15.23 4.60
CA ASN A 68 -7.62 -16.33 4.09
C ASN A 68 -6.11 -16.08 4.24
N GLY A 69 -5.70 -15.00 4.91
CA GLY A 69 -4.28 -14.67 5.13
C GLY A 69 -3.50 -14.34 3.86
N LYS A 70 -4.15 -13.80 2.81
CA LYS A 70 -3.47 -13.39 1.58
C LYS A 70 -2.47 -12.26 1.85
N LEU A 71 -2.81 -11.31 2.72
CA LEU A 71 -1.90 -10.23 3.11
C LEU A 71 -0.66 -10.76 3.80
N GLN A 72 -0.79 -11.72 4.72
CA GLN A 72 0.36 -12.30 5.40
C GLN A 72 1.35 -12.91 4.41
N ASN A 73 0.84 -13.64 3.41
CA ASN A 73 1.66 -14.25 2.36
C ASN A 73 2.29 -13.21 1.42
N ALA A 74 1.56 -12.15 1.10
CA ALA A 74 2.01 -11.09 0.20
C ALA A 74 2.91 -10.05 0.88
N LEU A 75 2.91 -9.98 2.21
CA LEU A 75 3.53 -8.92 2.99
C LEU A 75 5.01 -8.69 2.64
N PRO A 76 5.87 -9.71 2.46
CA PRO A 76 7.27 -9.50 2.09
C PRO A 76 7.43 -8.78 0.74
N VAL A 77 6.61 -9.12 -0.26
CA VAL A 77 6.63 -8.49 -1.59
C VAL A 77 6.08 -7.07 -1.51
N MET A 78 5.06 -6.85 -0.68
CA MET A 78 4.53 -5.51 -0.44
C MET A 78 5.57 -4.61 0.22
N LEU A 79 6.19 -5.06 1.31
CA LEU A 79 7.13 -4.28 2.11
C LEU A 79 8.37 -3.82 1.32
N ALA A 80 8.76 -4.53 0.26
CA ALA A 80 9.80 -4.07 -0.66
C ALA A 80 9.53 -2.67 -1.27
N LEU A 81 8.26 -2.25 -1.37
CA LEU A 81 7.88 -0.91 -1.87
C LEU A 81 8.18 0.21 -0.88
N LEU A 82 8.46 -0.09 0.39
CA LEU A 82 8.97 0.91 1.34
C LEU A 82 10.39 1.36 1.00
N HIS A 83 11.05 0.66 0.07
CA HIS A 83 12.36 0.99 -0.45
C HIS A 83 12.34 1.56 -1.87
N ASP A 84 11.19 1.92 -2.42
CA ASP A 84 11.07 2.45 -3.79
C ASP A 84 11.92 3.72 -4.01
N ASP A 85 12.56 3.84 -5.18
CA ASP A 85 13.35 5.02 -5.57
C ASP A 85 12.52 6.31 -5.58
N LYS A 86 11.19 6.20 -5.75
CA LYS A 86 10.28 7.34 -5.74
C LYS A 86 9.78 7.57 -4.31
N PRO A 87 10.19 8.67 -3.64
CA PRO A 87 9.78 8.94 -2.26
C PRO A 87 8.26 9.03 -2.10
N ILE A 88 7.55 9.51 -3.12
CA ILE A 88 6.08 9.58 -3.10
C ILE A 88 5.41 8.20 -3.01
N VAL A 89 6.03 7.15 -3.58
CA VAL A 89 5.52 5.77 -3.47
C VAL A 89 5.63 5.31 -2.04
N VAL A 90 6.80 5.50 -1.42
CA VAL A 90 7.07 5.11 -0.02
C VAL A 90 6.08 5.78 0.92
N ARG A 91 5.88 7.10 0.78
CA ARG A 91 4.90 7.85 1.59
C ARG A 91 3.48 7.31 1.46
N GLN A 92 3.04 6.98 0.23
CA GLN A 92 1.72 6.41 0.00
C GLN A 92 1.58 5.00 0.58
N CYS A 93 2.64 4.18 0.52
CA CYS A 93 2.65 2.85 1.11
C CYS A 93 2.57 2.92 2.64
N LEU A 94 3.37 3.79 3.27
CA LEU A 94 3.32 4.03 4.73
C LEU A 94 1.92 4.46 5.19
N ALA A 95 1.29 5.40 4.46
CA ALA A 95 -0.08 5.80 4.75
C ALA A 95 -1.09 4.64 4.61
N ALA A 96 -0.96 3.83 3.56
CA ALA A 96 -1.85 2.69 3.34
C ALA A 96 -1.70 1.56 4.38
N LEU A 97 -0.50 1.36 4.94
CA LEU A 97 -0.26 0.35 5.98
C LEU A 97 -1.04 0.59 7.28
N HIS A 98 -1.58 1.79 7.49
CA HIS A 98 -2.45 2.07 8.63
C HIS A 98 -3.68 1.16 8.67
N GLU A 99 -4.26 0.84 7.50
CA GLU A 99 -5.38 -0.10 7.39
C GLU A 99 -4.96 -1.52 7.80
N VAL A 100 -3.75 -1.94 7.43
CA VAL A 100 -3.22 -3.27 7.78
C VAL A 100 -3.02 -3.36 9.29
N VAL A 101 -2.39 -2.37 9.91
CA VAL A 101 -2.20 -2.34 11.36
C VAL A 101 -3.54 -2.32 12.11
N LEU A 102 -4.53 -1.61 11.59
CA LEU A 102 -5.85 -1.49 12.25
C LEU A 102 -6.64 -2.81 12.23
N TYR A 103 -6.58 -3.57 11.14
CA TYR A 103 -7.42 -4.76 10.96
C TYR A 103 -6.68 -6.10 11.05
N ARG A 104 -5.36 -6.10 10.90
CA ARG A 104 -4.49 -7.29 10.89
C ARG A 104 -3.28 -7.05 11.80
N THR A 105 -3.56 -6.88 13.10
CA THR A 105 -2.56 -6.55 14.13
C THR A 105 -1.47 -7.61 14.26
N GLU A 106 -1.75 -8.85 13.86
CA GLU A 106 -0.78 -9.94 13.77
C GLU A 106 0.38 -9.65 12.80
N LEU A 107 0.22 -8.69 11.88
CA LEU A 107 1.25 -8.27 10.93
C LEU A 107 2.10 -7.09 11.41
N SER A 108 1.75 -6.48 12.55
CA SER A 108 2.37 -5.25 13.04
C SER A 108 3.88 -5.40 13.32
N GLU A 109 4.31 -6.52 13.91
CA GLU A 109 5.73 -6.74 14.20
C GLU A 109 6.58 -6.83 12.93
N ALA A 110 6.07 -7.48 11.87
CA ALA A 110 6.75 -7.54 10.59
C ALA A 110 6.83 -6.17 9.93
N ILE A 111 5.76 -5.38 10.00
CA ILE A 111 5.76 -3.98 9.51
C ILE A 111 6.79 -3.16 10.30
N LYS A 112 6.79 -3.24 11.64
CA LYS A 112 7.71 -2.51 12.50
C LYS A 112 9.17 -2.84 12.19
N ALA A 113 9.50 -4.11 12.06
CA ALA A 113 10.84 -4.57 11.69
C ALA A 113 11.28 -3.99 10.34
N GLU A 114 10.38 -3.93 9.35
CA GLU A 114 10.71 -3.34 8.04
C GLU A 114 10.96 -1.83 8.13
N LEU A 115 10.19 -1.09 8.92
CA LEU A 115 10.37 0.36 9.09
C LEU A 115 11.79 0.70 9.58
N GLU A 116 12.37 -0.15 10.43
CA GLU A 116 13.73 0.02 10.95
C GLU A 116 14.81 -0.10 9.86
N THR A 117 14.49 -0.75 8.73
CA THR A 117 15.42 -0.95 7.62
C THR A 117 15.43 0.18 6.59
N ILE A 118 14.47 1.12 6.66
CA ILE A 118 14.33 2.18 5.66
C ILE A 118 15.52 3.14 5.74
N ASP A 119 16.35 3.13 4.70
CA ASP A 119 17.41 4.12 4.52
C ASP A 119 16.84 5.45 4.01
N LEU A 120 16.76 6.44 4.90
CA LEU A 120 16.30 7.78 4.59
C LEU A 120 17.33 8.64 3.86
N SER A 121 18.61 8.28 3.89
CA SER A 121 19.70 9.07 3.29
C SER A 121 19.65 9.10 1.75
N LYS A 122 18.96 8.12 1.14
CA LYS A 122 18.78 8.06 -0.31
C LYS A 122 17.77 9.07 -0.86
N TYR A 123 16.97 9.71 0.00
CA TYR A 123 16.00 10.72 -0.42
C TYR A 123 16.51 12.13 -0.20
N LYS A 124 16.07 13.06 -1.05
CA LYS A 124 16.39 14.49 -0.91
C LYS A 124 15.94 15.02 0.46
N ASP A 125 16.66 16.02 0.95
CA ASP A 125 16.42 16.67 2.25
C ASP A 125 14.99 17.19 2.44
N SER A 126 14.27 17.49 1.36
CA SER A 126 12.86 17.92 1.41
C SER A 126 11.85 16.79 1.55
N MET A 127 12.23 15.55 1.22
CA MET A 127 11.35 14.37 1.25
C MET A 127 11.63 13.45 2.42
N SER A 128 12.90 13.30 2.82
CA SER A 128 13.32 12.47 3.95
C SER A 128 12.54 12.78 5.25
N PRO A 129 12.35 14.06 5.66
CA PRO A 129 11.55 14.39 6.85
C PRO A 129 10.07 14.00 6.73
N LEU A 130 9.50 14.02 5.52
CA LEU A 130 8.11 13.65 5.31
C LEU A 130 7.92 12.13 5.43
N ILE A 131 8.86 11.35 4.88
CA ILE A 131 8.86 9.88 5.04
C ILE A 131 9.04 9.53 6.51
N LYS A 132 10.00 10.17 7.21
CA LYS A 132 10.20 9.95 8.64
C LYS A 132 8.93 10.23 9.46
N LYS A 133 8.24 11.33 9.15
CA LYS A 133 6.95 11.65 9.77
C LYS A 133 5.91 10.54 9.55
N ASP A 134 5.75 10.09 8.31
CA ASP A 134 4.79 9.03 7.98
C ASP A 134 5.15 7.70 8.69
N MET A 135 6.45 7.38 8.84
CA MET A 135 6.93 6.23 9.62
C MET A 135 6.59 6.37 11.12
N ASP A 136 6.83 7.56 11.70
CA ASP A 136 6.55 7.81 13.11
C ASP A 136 5.05 7.76 13.43
N GLU A 137 4.21 8.18 12.49
CA GLU A 137 2.74 8.05 12.61
C GLU A 137 2.30 6.58 12.59
N LEU A 138 2.89 5.76 11.70
CA LEU A 138 2.60 4.33 11.64
C LEU A 138 3.11 3.58 12.87
N LEU A 139 4.32 3.87 13.37
CA LEU A 139 4.86 3.29 14.61
C LEU A 139 3.98 3.62 15.81
N LYS A 140 3.52 4.86 15.93
CA LYS A 140 2.56 5.26 16.98
C LYS A 140 1.23 4.53 16.89
N LEU A 141 0.84 4.04 15.72
CA LEU A 141 -0.36 3.22 15.58
C LEU A 141 -0.11 1.78 16.01
N ILE A 142 1.08 1.23 15.73
CA ILE A 142 1.50 -0.11 16.12
C ILE A 142 1.64 -0.24 17.65
N ASP A 143 2.22 0.78 18.30
CA ASP A 143 2.51 0.75 19.75
C ASP A 143 1.30 1.17 20.64
N ARG A 144 0.08 1.28 20.07
CA ARG A 144 -1.16 1.61 20.81
C ARG A 144 -1.79 0.39 21.45
#